data_AF-A0A093XBE5-F1
#
_entry.id   AF-A0A093XBE5-F1
#
_cell.length_a   1.000
_cell.length_b   1.000
_cell.length_c   1.000
_cell.angle_alpha   90.00
_cell.angle_beta   90.00
_cell.angle_gamma   90.00
#
_symmetry.space_group_name_H-M   'P 1'
#
loop_
_entity.id
_entity.type
_entity.pdbx_description
1 polymer ?
#
loop_
_entity_poly.entity_id
_entity_poly.type
_entity_poly.pdbx_seq_one_letter_code
_entity_poly.pdbx_strand_id
1 'polypeptide(L)'
;MSDDPDFQRMFGNTAVHNRQCLACDTMHAVGQCPLKRSGVEHCGVCGLAHYGYSHQGVDRVCPAFSSETQVRLMLDALKMSTEPREVVEPARNYLRGVIGDLVRKKKREVELQASRGRPIRPPTVPGAIQSQSRIAPPERSAQDKHHGVFKAFGAY
;
A
#
# COMPACT_ATOMS: atom_id res chain seq x y z
N MET A 1 -1.69 -40.32 35.24
CA MET A 1 -1.31 -38.88 35.32
C MET A 1 -2.37 -37.97 34.69
N SER A 2 -3.56 -38.47 34.34
CA SER A 2 -4.63 -37.67 33.71
C SER A 2 -5.84 -37.47 34.62
N ASP A 3 -5.80 -38.02 35.84
CA ASP A 3 -6.92 -38.07 36.80
C ASP A 3 -6.68 -37.14 38.00
N ASP A 4 -5.91 -36.06 37.82
CA ASP A 4 -5.68 -35.05 38.86
C ASP A 4 -6.81 -34.01 38.84
N PRO A 5 -7.64 -33.92 39.90
CA PRO A 5 -8.84 -33.08 39.92
C PRO A 5 -8.54 -31.57 39.86
N ASP A 6 -7.31 -31.17 40.18
CA ASP A 6 -6.86 -29.78 40.09
C ASP A 6 -6.54 -29.35 38.65
N PHE A 7 -6.08 -30.27 37.80
CA PHE A 7 -5.91 -29.99 36.37
C PHE A 7 -7.26 -29.74 35.68
N GLN A 8 -8.30 -30.47 36.11
CA GLN A 8 -9.69 -30.28 35.69
C GLN A 8 -10.27 -28.92 36.15
N ARG A 9 -9.87 -28.43 37.32
CA ARG A 9 -10.33 -27.13 37.86
C ARG A 9 -9.67 -25.92 37.19
N MET A 10 -8.40 -26.00 36.81
CA MET A 10 -7.70 -24.87 36.16
C MET A 10 -7.88 -24.82 34.63
N PHE A 11 -7.90 -25.97 33.95
CA PHE A 11 -7.99 -26.03 32.48
C PHE A 11 -9.26 -26.73 31.95
N GLY A 12 -9.95 -27.49 32.81
CA GLY A 12 -10.87 -28.56 32.42
C GLY A 12 -12.26 -28.19 31.91
N ASN A 13 -12.60 -26.91 31.73
CA ASN A 13 -13.86 -26.52 31.06
C ASN A 13 -13.66 -25.68 29.79
N THR A 14 -12.44 -25.29 29.44
CA THR A 14 -12.25 -24.45 28.22
C THR A 14 -12.46 -25.23 26.93
N ALA A 15 -12.20 -26.54 26.92
CA ALA A 15 -12.34 -27.40 25.74
C ALA A 15 -13.79 -27.65 25.30
N VAL A 16 -14.80 -27.36 26.14
CA VAL A 16 -16.23 -27.61 25.85
C VAL A 16 -16.95 -26.35 25.36
N HIS A 17 -16.34 -25.17 25.55
CA HIS A 17 -16.94 -23.91 25.15
C HIS A 17 -16.56 -23.58 23.71
N ASN A 18 -17.54 -23.67 22.81
CA ASN A 18 -17.43 -23.11 21.47
C ASN A 18 -17.32 -21.59 21.60
N ARG A 19 -16.21 -21.02 21.12
CA ARG A 19 -15.99 -19.57 21.06
C ARG A 19 -15.64 -19.18 19.64
N GLN A 20 -15.91 -17.93 19.28
CA GLN A 20 -15.41 -17.37 18.03
C GLN A 20 -13.88 -17.30 18.09
N CYS A 21 -13.22 -17.96 17.15
CA CYS A 21 -11.77 -18.02 17.10
C CYS A 21 -11.20 -16.79 16.38
N LEU A 22 -10.24 -16.10 16.99
CA LEU A 22 -9.56 -14.96 16.36
C LEU A 22 -8.65 -15.36 15.19
N ALA A 23 -8.35 -16.65 15.02
CA ALA A 23 -7.48 -17.14 13.96
C ALA A 23 -8.25 -17.51 12.69
N CYS A 24 -9.41 -18.16 12.81
CA CYS A 24 -10.22 -18.57 11.65
C CYS A 24 -11.57 -17.87 11.55
N ASP A 25 -11.92 -17.02 12.52
CA ASP A 25 -13.20 -16.32 12.66
C ASP A 25 -14.44 -17.24 12.73
N THR A 26 -14.23 -18.55 12.83
CA THR A 26 -15.30 -19.55 13.01
C THR A 26 -15.49 -19.93 14.48
N MET A 27 -16.69 -20.41 14.81
CA MET A 27 -16.99 -20.92 16.14
C MET A 27 -16.56 -22.39 16.26
N HIS A 28 -15.68 -22.69 17.21
CA HIS A 28 -15.29 -24.05 17.54
C HIS A 28 -14.77 -24.14 18.98
N ALA A 29 -14.63 -25.37 19.49
CA ALA A 29 -14.06 -25.64 20.80
C ALA A 29 -12.61 -25.14 20.91
N VAL A 30 -12.21 -24.72 22.12
CA VAL A 30 -10.84 -24.26 22.37
C VAL A 30 -9.85 -25.39 22.07
N GLY A 31 -8.80 -25.09 21.29
CA GLY A 31 -7.80 -26.08 20.86
C GLY A 31 -8.19 -26.91 19.64
N GLN A 32 -9.43 -26.79 19.14
CA GLN A 32 -9.93 -27.51 17.96
C GLN A 32 -9.92 -26.65 16.68
N CYS A 33 -9.14 -25.57 16.65
CA CYS A 33 -9.06 -24.71 15.47
C CYS A 33 -8.50 -25.50 14.28
N PRO A 34 -9.24 -25.57 13.15
CA PRO A 34 -8.76 -26.25 11.95
C PRO A 34 -7.41 -25.70 11.48
N LEU A 35 -7.22 -24.37 11.51
CA LEU A 35 -5.97 -23.71 11.15
C LEU A 35 -4.80 -24.08 12.07
N LYS A 36 -5.07 -24.36 13.35
CA LYS A 36 -4.04 -24.79 14.30
C LYS A 36 -3.66 -26.26 14.08
N ARG A 37 -4.60 -27.09 13.62
CA ARG A 37 -4.40 -28.52 13.40
C ARG A 37 -3.78 -28.83 12.04
N SER A 38 -4.06 -28.02 11.02
CA SER A 38 -3.50 -28.18 9.66
C SER A 38 -2.00 -27.93 9.58
N GLY A 39 -1.42 -27.27 10.58
CA GLY A 39 0.00 -26.88 10.54
C GLY A 39 0.22 -25.62 9.72
N VAL A 40 1.50 -25.33 9.48
CA VAL A 40 1.94 -24.08 8.86
C VAL A 40 2.24 -24.31 7.38
N GLU A 41 1.40 -23.74 6.52
CA GLU A 41 1.62 -23.74 5.08
C GLU A 41 2.59 -22.62 4.69
N HIS A 42 3.64 -22.98 3.93
CA HIS A 42 4.60 -22.03 3.41
C HIS A 42 4.22 -21.63 1.99
N CYS A 43 4.22 -20.34 1.71
CA CYS A 43 3.91 -19.86 0.36
C CYS A 43 5.04 -20.19 -0.62
N GLY A 44 4.72 -20.84 -1.73
CA GLY A 44 5.70 -21.16 -2.79
C GLY A 44 6.31 -19.94 -3.51
N VAL A 45 5.82 -18.73 -3.25
CA VAL A 45 6.36 -17.49 -3.84
C VAL A 45 7.35 -16.80 -2.89
N CYS A 46 6.98 -16.60 -1.62
CA CYS A 46 7.82 -15.86 -0.67
C CYS A 46 8.55 -16.74 0.35
N GLY A 47 8.23 -18.04 0.43
CA GLY A 47 8.82 -18.97 1.40
C GLY A 47 8.37 -18.75 2.84
N LEU A 48 7.51 -17.76 3.11
CA LEU A 48 7.01 -17.47 4.46
C LEU A 48 5.67 -18.13 4.71
N ALA A 49 5.45 -18.44 5.98
CA ALA A 49 4.18 -18.88 6.52
C ALA A 49 3.18 -17.72 6.56
N HIS A 50 2.15 -17.76 5.71
CA HIS A 50 1.05 -16.80 5.76
C HIS A 50 -0.26 -17.42 5.26
N TYR A 51 -1.38 -16.85 5.65
CA TYR A 51 -2.69 -17.29 5.18
C TYR A 51 -2.91 -16.92 3.71
N GLY A 52 -3.57 -17.80 2.95
CA GLY A 52 -3.84 -17.58 1.51
C GLY A 52 -4.80 -16.42 1.22
N TYR A 53 -5.57 -15.98 2.22
CA TYR A 53 -6.51 -14.87 2.14
C TYR A 53 -6.38 -13.97 3.38
N SER A 54 -6.64 -12.67 3.24
CA SER A 54 -6.84 -11.81 4.40
C SER A 54 -8.29 -11.96 4.85
N HIS A 55 -8.51 -12.15 6.14
CA HIS A 55 -9.84 -12.34 6.76
C HIS A 55 -10.79 -11.14 6.53
N GLN A 56 -10.25 -10.02 6.05
CA GLN A 56 -10.96 -8.78 5.78
C GLN A 56 -11.18 -8.51 4.28
N GLY A 57 -10.90 -9.49 3.42
CA GLY A 57 -11.41 -9.56 2.05
C GLY A 57 -10.84 -8.56 1.04
N VAL A 58 -9.89 -7.70 1.42
CA VAL A 58 -9.45 -6.59 0.56
C VAL A 58 -7.96 -6.64 0.20
N ASP A 59 -7.12 -7.35 0.98
CA ASP A 59 -5.67 -7.31 0.79
C ASP A 59 -5.05 -8.69 0.50
N ARG A 60 -4.04 -8.67 -0.39
CA ARG A 60 -3.15 -9.80 -0.67
C ARG A 60 -2.19 -9.94 0.51
N VAL A 61 -2.17 -11.11 1.14
CA VAL A 61 -1.37 -11.34 2.36
C VAL A 61 0.10 -11.58 2.05
N CYS A 62 0.42 -12.15 0.89
CA CYS A 62 1.80 -12.48 0.55
C CYS A 62 2.64 -11.20 0.36
N PRO A 63 3.74 -11.03 1.11
CA PRO A 63 4.57 -9.83 1.05
C PRO A 63 5.22 -9.64 -0.33
N ALA A 64 5.38 -10.71 -1.11
CA ALA A 64 5.95 -10.65 -2.46
C ALA A 64 5.12 -9.80 -3.44
N PHE A 65 3.81 -9.65 -3.20
CA PHE A 65 2.94 -8.81 -4.04
C PHE A 65 2.86 -7.36 -3.60
N SER A 66 3.56 -6.97 -2.53
CA SER A 66 3.57 -5.58 -2.05
C SER A 66 4.49 -4.67 -2.87
N SER A 67 5.50 -5.25 -3.52
CA SER A 67 6.51 -4.52 -4.28
C SER A 67 6.22 -4.57 -5.79
N GLU A 68 6.03 -3.40 -6.41
CA GLU A 68 5.78 -3.28 -7.84
C GLU A 68 6.93 -3.86 -8.69
N THR A 69 8.17 -3.61 -8.27
CA THR A 69 9.37 -4.14 -8.95
C THR A 69 9.41 -5.67 -8.89
N GLN A 70 9.06 -6.26 -7.74
CA GLN A 70 9.03 -7.70 -7.58
C GLN A 70 7.98 -8.34 -8.49
N VAL A 71 6.80 -7.74 -8.59
CA VAL A 71 5.73 -8.24 -9.47
C VAL A 71 6.11 -8.16 -10.95
N ARG A 72 6.89 -7.14 -11.36
CA ARG A 72 7.45 -7.07 -12.72
C ARG A 72 8.44 -8.21 -12.99
N LEU A 73 9.32 -8.51 -12.04
CA LEU A 73 10.24 -9.66 -12.15
C LEU A 73 9.48 -10.98 -12.25
N MET A 74 8.37 -11.13 -11.53
CA MET A 74 7.50 -12.31 -11.65
C MET A 74 6.88 -12.43 -13.04
N LEU A 75 6.47 -11.32 -13.65
CA LEU A 75 5.97 -11.31 -15.04
C LEU A 75 7.04 -11.72 -16.05
N ASP A 76 8.29 -11.36 -15.82
CA ASP A 76 9.41 -11.77 -16.67
C ASP A 76 9.73 -13.25 -16.49
N ALA A 77 9.69 -13.76 -15.25
CA ALA A 77 9.82 -15.18 -14.96
C ALA A 77 8.74 -16.03 -15.67
N LEU A 78 7.49 -15.55 -15.72
CA LEU A 78 6.42 -16.23 -16.44
C LEU A 78 6.66 -16.33 -17.95
N LYS A 79 7.40 -15.40 -18.57
CA LYS A 79 7.75 -15.50 -20.00
C LYS A 79 8.74 -16.62 -20.29
N MET A 80 9.57 -16.94 -19.30
CA MET A 80 10.57 -18.01 -19.37
C MET A 80 10.03 -19.36 -18.90
N SER A 81 8.82 -19.41 -18.34
CA SER A 81 8.20 -20.64 -17.87
C SER A 81 7.80 -21.55 -19.04
N THR A 82 8.06 -22.84 -18.89
CA THR A 82 7.67 -23.89 -19.85
C THR A 82 6.29 -24.49 -19.54
N GLU A 83 5.53 -23.89 -18.62
CA GLU A 83 4.20 -24.33 -18.22
C GLU A 83 3.14 -24.10 -19.32
N PRO A 84 2.03 -24.87 -19.30
CA PRO A 84 0.96 -24.71 -20.27
C PRO A 84 0.34 -23.31 -20.20
N ARG A 85 -0.02 -22.78 -21.38
CA ARG A 85 -0.57 -21.42 -21.51
C ARG A 85 -1.85 -21.19 -20.71
N GLU A 86 -2.61 -22.26 -20.47
CA GLU A 86 -3.84 -22.25 -19.67
C GLU A 86 -3.59 -21.84 -18.21
N VAL A 87 -2.38 -22.06 -17.69
CA VAL A 87 -1.99 -21.66 -16.33
C VAL A 87 -1.27 -20.32 -16.34
N VAL A 88 -0.43 -20.09 -17.36
CA VAL A 88 0.39 -18.88 -17.48
C VAL A 88 -0.44 -17.63 -17.78
N GLU A 89 -1.44 -17.71 -18.65
CA GLU A 89 -2.25 -16.55 -19.03
C GLU A 89 -3.10 -15.99 -17.85
N PRO A 90 -3.82 -16.82 -17.07
CA PRO A 90 -4.48 -16.35 -15.85
C PRO A 90 -3.50 -15.73 -14.85
N ALA A 91 -2.34 -16.36 -14.63
CA ALA A 91 -1.32 -15.84 -13.73
C ALA A 91 -0.82 -14.46 -14.20
N ARG A 92 -0.55 -14.31 -15.50
CA ARG A 92 -0.11 -13.05 -16.10
C ARG A 92 -1.15 -11.95 -15.97
N ASN A 93 -2.42 -12.27 -16.19
CA ASN A 93 -3.53 -11.32 -16.03
C ASN A 93 -3.69 -10.91 -14.57
N TYR A 94 -3.56 -11.85 -13.64
CA TYR A 94 -3.56 -11.55 -12.22
C TYR A 94 -2.43 -10.60 -11.81
N LEU A 95 -1.18 -10.86 -12.22
CA LEU A 95 -0.03 -10.02 -11.90
C LEU A 95 -0.15 -8.60 -12.48
N ARG A 96 -0.71 -8.45 -13.69
CA ARG A 96 -1.02 -7.12 -14.24
C ARG A 96 -2.04 -6.37 -13.37
N GLY A 97 -3.06 -7.07 -12.87
CA GLY A 97 -4.01 -6.52 -11.91
C GLY A 97 -3.34 -6.06 -10.61
N VAL A 98 -2.40 -6.86 -10.07
CA VAL A 98 -1.60 -6.48 -8.88
C VAL A 98 -0.90 -5.14 -9.09
N ILE A 99 -0.21 -4.96 -10.22
CA ILE A 99 0.49 -3.71 -10.51
C ILE A 99 -0.48 -2.53 -10.54
N GLY A 100 -1.62 -2.70 -11.19
CA GLY A 100 -2.66 -1.67 -11.23
C GLY A 100 -3.13 -1.27 -9.83
N ASP A 101 -3.34 -2.23 -8.94
CA ASP A 101 -3.80 -1.98 -7.57
C ASP A 101 -2.75 -1.25 -6.74
N LEU A 102 -1.48 -1.65 -6.86
CA LEU A 102 -0.35 -1.00 -6.17
C LEU A 102 -0.22 0.46 -6.59
N VAL A 103 -0.29 0.75 -7.88
CA VAL A 103 -0.22 2.13 -8.40
C VAL A 103 -1.40 2.96 -7.91
N ARG A 104 -2.62 2.41 -7.91
CA ARG A 104 -3.81 3.10 -7.38
C ARG A 104 -3.70 3.37 -5.89
N LYS A 105 -3.18 2.42 -5.11
CA LYS A 105 -2.93 2.58 -3.68
C LYS A 105 -1.90 3.68 -3.41
N LYS A 106 -0.77 3.64 -4.11
CA LYS A 106 0.28 4.67 -4.00
C LYS A 106 -0.23 6.06 -4.36
N LYS A 107 -1.02 6.19 -5.43
CA LYS A 107 -1.64 7.47 -5.82
C LYS A 107 -2.55 8.02 -4.72
N ARG A 108 -3.40 7.17 -4.14
CA ARG A 108 -4.29 7.54 -3.02
C ARG A 108 -3.50 7.97 -1.78
N GLU A 109 -2.41 7.29 -1.47
CA GLU A 109 -1.54 7.64 -0.33
C GLU A 109 -0.88 9.00 -0.52
N VAL A 110 -0.39 9.31 -1.72
CA VAL A 110 0.18 10.64 -2.06
C VAL A 110 -0.86 11.74 -1.93
N GLU A 111 -2.09 11.51 -2.43
CA GLU A 111 -3.20 12.47 -2.29
C GLU A 111 -3.57 12.72 -0.83
N LEU A 112 -3.61 11.66 -0.01
CA LEU A 112 -3.87 11.76 1.42
C LEU A 112 -2.72 12.47 2.17
N GLN A 113 -1.48 12.26 1.77
CA GLN A 113 -0.34 12.98 2.34
C GLN A 113 -0.38 14.47 1.95
N ALA A 114 -0.77 14.80 0.72
CA ALA A 114 -0.94 16.17 0.27
C ALA A 114 -2.05 16.91 1.04
N SER A 115 -3.15 16.23 1.40
CA SER A 115 -4.21 16.82 2.22
C SER A 115 -3.81 17.01 3.68
N ARG A 116 -3.01 16.10 4.24
CA ARG A 116 -2.46 16.19 5.61
C ARG A 116 -1.38 17.27 5.76
N GLY A 117 -0.65 17.57 4.69
CA GLY A 117 0.37 18.63 4.67
C GLY A 117 -0.20 20.05 4.50
N ARG A 118 -1.52 20.22 4.33
CA ARG A 118 -2.11 21.55 4.25
C ARG A 118 -2.15 22.17 5.65
N PRO A 119 -1.43 23.28 5.92
CA PRO A 119 -1.56 23.97 7.19
C PRO A 119 -3.03 24.38 7.35
N ILE A 120 -3.58 24.12 8.54
CA ILE A 120 -4.88 24.67 8.94
C ILE A 120 -4.75 26.18 8.80
N ARG A 121 -5.28 26.75 7.71
CA ARG A 121 -5.43 28.21 7.64
C ARG A 121 -6.42 28.54 8.76
N PRO A 122 -6.05 29.40 9.72
CA PRO A 122 -7.01 29.82 10.73
C PRO A 122 -8.24 30.41 10.01
N PRO A 123 -9.46 30.19 10.52
CA PRO A 123 -10.66 30.74 9.91
C PRO A 123 -10.49 32.25 9.78
N THR A 124 -10.51 32.75 8.54
CA THR A 124 -10.57 34.19 8.27
C THR A 124 -11.88 34.71 8.84
N VAL A 125 -11.80 35.38 9.98
CA VAL A 125 -12.89 36.13 10.59
C VAL A 125 -13.32 37.21 9.59
N PRO A 126 -14.58 37.26 9.15
CA PRO A 126 -15.06 38.31 8.27
C PRO A 126 -15.27 39.58 9.11
N GLY A 127 -14.27 40.47 9.13
CA GLY A 127 -14.41 41.74 9.83
C GLY A 127 -13.12 42.43 10.25
N ALA A 128 -12.11 42.49 9.37
CA ALA A 128 -10.96 43.39 9.59
C ALA A 128 -10.79 44.28 8.37
N ILE A 129 -11.23 45.53 8.52
CA ILE A 129 -10.96 46.65 7.61
C ILE A 129 -9.43 46.79 7.50
N GLN A 130 -8.86 46.43 6.36
CA GLN A 130 -7.47 46.75 6.04
C GLN A 130 -7.45 48.15 5.41
N SER A 131 -6.92 49.12 6.15
CA SER A 131 -6.55 50.42 5.62
C SER A 131 -5.42 50.25 4.59
N GLN A 132 -5.76 50.50 3.33
CA GLN A 132 -4.80 50.49 2.22
C GLN A 132 -3.85 51.69 2.37
N SER A 133 -2.57 51.44 2.67
CA SER A 133 -1.53 52.42 2.35
C SER A 133 -1.28 52.37 0.84
N ARG A 134 -1.70 53.43 0.14
CA ARG A 134 -1.39 53.65 -1.27
C ARG A 134 0.06 54.11 -1.39
N ILE A 135 0.90 53.30 -2.00
CA ILE A 135 2.19 53.73 -2.52
C ILE A 135 2.03 53.83 -4.04
N ALA A 136 2.15 55.05 -4.56
CA ALA A 136 2.00 55.38 -5.98
C ALA A 136 3.17 54.83 -6.83
N PRO A 137 2.96 54.57 -8.13
CA PRO A 137 4.03 54.12 -9.03
C PRO A 137 4.81 55.31 -9.61
N PRO A 138 6.14 55.23 -9.77
CA PRO A 138 6.85 56.15 -10.65
C PRO A 138 6.84 55.68 -12.11
N GLU A 139 6.58 56.66 -12.95
CA GLU A 139 6.40 56.66 -14.41
C GLU A 139 7.63 56.20 -15.21
N ARG A 140 7.38 55.77 -16.45
CA ARG A 140 8.38 55.47 -17.48
C ARG A 140 8.89 56.74 -18.19
N SER A 141 10.19 56.80 -18.46
CA SER A 141 10.79 57.49 -19.63
C SER A 141 12.04 56.71 -20.02
N ALA A 142 12.07 56.05 -21.18
CA ALA A 142 12.34 56.58 -22.52
C ALA A 142 13.85 56.83 -22.76
N GLN A 143 14.39 56.00 -23.66
CA GLN A 143 15.57 56.18 -24.52
C GLN A 143 16.98 56.15 -23.87
N ASP A 144 17.75 55.12 -24.25
CA ASP A 144 19.02 55.39 -24.95
C ASP A 144 19.36 54.23 -25.90
N LYS A 145 19.74 54.57 -27.13
CA LYS A 145 20.08 53.65 -28.22
C LYS A 145 21.60 53.71 -28.38
N HIS A 146 22.32 52.61 -28.17
CA HIS A 146 23.69 52.51 -28.70
C HIS A 146 24.03 51.10 -29.19
N HIS A 147 24.11 51.02 -30.53
CA HIS A 147 24.96 50.23 -31.41
C HIS A 147 25.96 49.24 -30.81
N GLY A 148 25.93 48.01 -31.35
CA GLY A 148 26.97 47.00 -31.17
C GLY A 148 26.88 45.90 -32.24
N VAL A 149 27.14 46.25 -33.50
CA VAL A 149 27.55 45.32 -34.56
C VAL A 149 28.96 44.82 -34.22
N PHE A 150 29.27 43.52 -34.32
CA PHE A 150 30.53 42.98 -34.90
C PHE A 150 30.57 41.43 -34.91
N LYS A 151 30.45 40.90 -36.14
CA LYS A 151 31.18 39.78 -36.81
C LYS A 151 31.34 38.38 -36.17
N ALA A 152 30.76 37.42 -36.90
CA ALA A 152 31.32 36.19 -37.49
C ALA A 152 32.76 35.74 -37.18
N PHE A 153 32.94 34.41 -37.09
CA PHE A 153 34.04 33.48 -37.47
C PHE A 153 33.97 32.30 -36.48
N GLY A 154 34.06 31.01 -36.79
CA GLY A 154 34.41 30.19 -37.95
C GLY A 154 34.72 28.78 -37.41
N ALA A 155 34.63 27.77 -38.29
CA ALA A 155 35.10 26.38 -38.20
C ALA A 155 35.94 25.93 -36.99
N TYR A 156 35.66 24.75 -36.44
CA TYR A 156 36.41 23.48 -36.62
C TYR A 156 35.51 22.29 -36.25
#